data_AF-A0A913XZT8-F1
#
_entry.id   AF-A0A913XZT8-F1
#
_cell.length_a   1.000
_cell.length_b   1.000
_cell.length_c   1.000
_cell.angle_alpha   90.00
_cell.angle_beta   90.00
_cell.angle_gamma   90.00
#
_symmetry.space_group_name_H-M   'P 1'
#
loop_
_entity.id
_entity.type
_entity.pdbx_description
1 polymer ?
#
loop_
_entity_poly.entity_id
_entity_poly.type
_entity_poly.pdbx_seq_one_letter_code
_entity_poly.pdbx_strand_id
1 'polypeptide(L)'
;MFWGPHECKDISVEKRSQINPDVAKILSDYAKRIKDLESKQGWCKDGAPGVPGLPGKPGKDGRDGLPGKDGVGLPGSAGPRGRDGRDGQHGAPGPKGSAGSQGPRGDHGIRGPPGPKSGGVQYIRWGRSTCPSDAKLVYKGRVGGEHYSHTGGGSNYVCLTENPKYASYTNTLEKVSAFMFGAEYELSSGHANPFNKQNLHNHDVPCAVCFVPNRNTKLMIPATYDCPAGWSKEYWGYLMTEYYNHQSQKGFICVDQDPEPVKGSVHNHNGAVLYGVQGRCGSLPCLPYVEGRELTCAVCTK
;
A
#
# COMPACT_ATOMS: atom_id res chain seq x y z
N MET A 1 11.22 14.61 -54.80
CA MET A 1 10.00 13.79 -54.85
C MET A 1 9.45 13.73 -53.44
N PHE A 2 8.41 14.52 -53.16
CA PHE A 2 7.75 14.57 -51.86
C PHE A 2 6.67 13.49 -51.83
N TRP A 3 6.64 12.71 -50.75
CA TRP A 3 5.57 11.75 -50.47
C TRP A 3 4.35 12.52 -49.96
N GLY A 4 3.20 12.37 -50.64
CA GLY A 4 1.90 12.89 -50.21
C GLY A 4 1.16 11.91 -49.30
N PRO A 5 0.12 12.36 -48.57
CA PRO A 5 -0.56 11.60 -47.52
C PRO A 5 -1.51 10.52 -48.08
N HIS A 6 -1.61 9.40 -47.37
CA HIS A 6 -2.61 8.36 -47.61
C HIS A 6 -3.99 8.81 -47.12
N GLU A 7 -4.96 8.89 -48.04
CA GLU A 7 -6.39 8.99 -47.73
C GLU A 7 -6.92 7.65 -47.19
N CYS A 8 -7.58 7.68 -46.04
CA CYS A 8 -8.48 6.60 -45.60
C CYS A 8 -9.79 6.71 -46.40
N LYS A 9 -10.12 5.69 -47.21
CA LYS A 9 -11.45 5.57 -47.80
C LYS A 9 -12.45 5.06 -46.77
N ASP A 10 -13.51 5.82 -46.58
CA ASP A 10 -14.72 5.43 -45.85
C ASP A 10 -15.32 4.15 -46.44
N ILE A 11 -15.51 3.13 -45.60
CA ILE A 11 -16.36 2.00 -45.94
C ILE A 11 -17.81 2.44 -45.74
N SER A 12 -18.36 3.01 -46.82
CA SER A 12 -19.79 3.26 -46.95
C SER A 12 -20.56 1.94 -47.00
N VAL A 13 -21.38 1.71 -45.97
CA VAL A 13 -22.77 1.25 -46.03
C VAL A 13 -23.16 0.43 -47.29
N GLU A 14 -22.88 -0.88 -47.30
CA GLU A 14 -23.56 -1.80 -48.22
C GLU A 14 -23.53 -3.25 -47.69
N LYS A 15 -24.39 -3.52 -46.69
CA LYS A 15 -24.99 -4.83 -46.38
C LYS A 15 -26.06 -4.67 -45.29
N ARG A 16 -27.11 -3.89 -45.60
CA ARG A 16 -28.38 -3.88 -44.84
C ARG A 16 -29.37 -4.81 -45.54
N SER A 17 -29.15 -6.10 -45.44
CA SER A 17 -30.21 -7.09 -45.59
C SER A 17 -29.80 -8.33 -44.80
N GLN A 18 -30.68 -8.79 -43.91
CA GLN A 18 -30.52 -9.91 -42.97
C GLN A 18 -29.96 -9.60 -41.57
N ILE A 19 -30.23 -8.42 -40.99
CA ILE A 19 -30.28 -8.35 -39.52
C ILE A 19 -31.68 -8.76 -39.09
N ASN A 20 -31.77 -9.88 -38.37
CA ASN A 20 -33.00 -10.35 -37.74
C ASN A 20 -33.66 -9.17 -36.97
N PRO A 21 -34.97 -8.88 -37.17
CA PRO A 21 -35.65 -7.77 -36.50
C PRO A 21 -35.52 -7.80 -34.97
N ASP A 22 -35.36 -8.97 -34.36
CA ASP A 22 -35.09 -9.10 -32.92
C ASP A 22 -33.70 -8.60 -32.55
N VAL A 23 -32.69 -8.86 -33.39
CA VAL A 23 -31.31 -8.37 -33.19
C VAL A 23 -31.24 -6.85 -33.39
N ALA A 24 -31.98 -6.31 -34.35
CA ALA A 24 -32.07 -4.85 -34.55
C ALA A 24 -32.71 -4.15 -33.34
N LYS A 25 -33.74 -4.77 -32.74
CA LYS A 25 -34.38 -4.27 -31.52
C LYS A 25 -33.44 -4.31 -30.31
N ILE A 26 -32.72 -5.42 -30.15
CA ILE A 26 -31.72 -5.57 -29.08
C ILE A 26 -30.63 -4.50 -29.17
N LEU A 27 -30.09 -4.26 -30.37
CA LEU A 27 -29.06 -3.23 -30.58
C LEU A 27 -29.59 -1.82 -30.28
N SER A 28 -30.84 -1.53 -30.64
CA SER A 28 -31.51 -0.28 -30.31
C SER A 28 -31.70 -0.09 -28.80
N ASP A 29 -32.08 -1.15 -28.08
CA ASP A 29 -32.28 -1.11 -26.63
C ASP A 29 -30.96 -0.91 -25.87
N TYR A 30 -29.87 -1.55 -26.33
CA TYR A 30 -28.53 -1.32 -25.79
C TYR A 30 -28.05 0.11 -26.04
N ALA A 31 -28.24 0.65 -27.25
CA ALA A 31 -27.86 2.03 -27.57
C ALA A 31 -28.61 3.05 -26.69
N LYS A 32 -29.89 2.81 -26.39
CA LYS A 32 -30.69 3.64 -25.49
C LYS A 32 -30.19 3.56 -24.04
N ARG A 33 -29.78 2.37 -23.59
CA ARG A 33 -29.27 2.15 -22.23
C ARG A 33 -27.88 2.74 -22.01
N ILE A 34 -27.02 2.74 -23.03
CA ILE A 34 -25.71 3.41 -22.98
C ILE A 34 -25.89 4.92 -22.80
N LYS A 35 -26.77 5.56 -23.59
CA LYS A 35 -27.08 6.99 -23.42
C LYS A 35 -27.68 7.34 -22.04
N ASP A 36 -28.49 6.44 -21.47
CA ASP A 36 -29.05 6.61 -20.12
C ASP A 36 -27.99 6.42 -19.01
N LEU A 37 -26.94 5.63 -19.25
CA LEU A 37 -25.82 5.47 -18.32
C LEU A 37 -24.85 6.65 -18.40
N GLU A 38 -24.57 7.16 -19.60
CA GLU A 38 -23.75 8.35 -19.81
C GLU A 38 -24.39 9.61 -19.20
N SER A 39 -25.73 9.73 -19.24
CA SER A 39 -26.44 10.85 -18.60
C SER A 39 -26.43 10.78 -17.07
N LYS A 40 -26.16 9.61 -16.48
CA LYS A 40 -26.06 9.38 -15.03
C LYS A 40 -24.65 9.55 -14.49
N GLN A 41 -23.64 9.73 -15.35
CA GLN A 41 -22.24 9.99 -14.96
C GLN A 41 -22.00 11.46 -14.57
N GLY A 42 -22.92 12.04 -13.78
CA GLY A 42 -22.87 13.42 -13.28
C GLY A 42 -22.82 13.57 -11.76
N TRP A 43 -22.64 12.48 -11.00
CA TRP A 43 -22.67 12.49 -9.53
C TRP A 43 -21.32 12.09 -8.92
N CYS A 44 -20.29 12.89 -9.19
CA CYS A 44 -19.15 13.08 -8.28
C CYS A 44 -18.77 14.56 -8.41
N LYS A 45 -19.54 15.44 -7.76
CA LYS A 45 -19.06 16.80 -7.52
C LYS A 45 -17.96 16.69 -6.47
N ASP A 46 -16.82 17.28 -6.79
CA ASP A 46 -15.65 17.39 -5.94
C ASP A 46 -16.04 17.71 -4.50
N GLY A 47 -15.50 16.95 -3.54
CA GLY A 47 -15.66 17.26 -2.12
C GLY A 47 -15.17 18.69 -1.86
N ALA A 48 -15.91 19.46 -1.06
CA ALA A 48 -15.54 20.82 -0.71
C ALA A 48 -14.08 20.88 -0.20
N PRO A 49 -13.29 21.91 -0.57
CA PRO A 49 -11.92 22.06 -0.08
C PRO A 49 -11.88 22.02 1.45
N GLY A 50 -10.94 21.26 2.01
CA GLY A 50 -10.72 21.23 3.45
C GLY A 50 -10.41 22.63 3.98
N VAL A 51 -10.95 22.97 5.15
CA VAL A 51 -10.69 24.26 5.81
C VAL A 51 -9.17 24.45 6.03
N PRO A 52 -8.62 25.65 5.78
CA PRO A 52 -7.21 25.93 6.05
C PRO A 52 -6.85 25.63 7.51
N GLY A 53 -5.64 25.08 7.73
CA GLY A 53 -5.13 24.86 9.08
C GLY A 53 -4.98 26.16 9.86
N LEU A 54 -5.23 26.12 11.17
CA LEU A 54 -5.07 27.27 12.05
C LEU A 54 -3.59 27.76 12.06
N PRO A 55 -3.35 29.08 12.15
CA PRO A 55 -1.99 29.62 12.25
C PRO A 55 -1.21 29.04 13.44
N GLY A 56 0.09 28.84 13.24
CA GLY A 56 1.00 28.43 14.32
C GLY A 56 1.08 29.47 15.44
N LYS A 57 1.21 29.01 16.69
CA LYS A 57 1.38 29.90 17.85
C LYS A 57 2.70 30.71 17.72
N PRO A 58 2.76 31.96 18.21
CA PRO A 58 3.99 32.75 18.25
C PRO A 58 5.13 32.02 18.98
N GLY A 59 6.36 32.25 18.54
CA GLY A 59 7.56 31.77 19.23
C GLY A 59 7.71 32.40 20.61
N LYS A 60 8.36 31.70 21.55
CA LYS A 60 8.68 32.24 22.87
C LYS A 60 9.83 33.25 22.76
N ASP A 61 9.79 34.28 23.60
CA ASP A 61 10.84 35.32 23.66
C ASP A 61 12.21 34.73 24.00
N GLY A 62 13.27 35.38 23.50
CA GLY A 62 14.66 35.01 23.80
C GLY A 62 15.04 35.32 25.25
N ARG A 63 15.99 34.56 25.82
CA ARG A 63 16.50 34.81 27.18
C ARG A 63 17.46 36.01 27.19
N ASP A 64 17.44 36.75 28.30
CA ASP A 64 18.33 37.90 28.52
C ASP A 64 19.83 37.51 28.54
N GLY A 65 20.69 38.44 28.11
CA GLY A 65 22.14 38.29 28.12
C GLY A 65 22.76 38.45 29.52
N LEU A 66 23.90 37.78 29.76
CA LEU A 66 24.60 37.84 31.04
C LEU A 66 25.30 39.20 31.27
N PRO A 67 25.37 39.74 32.51
CA PRO A 67 26.05 40.99 32.83
C PRO A 67 27.58 40.96 32.56
N GLY A 68 28.14 42.11 32.20
CA GLY A 68 29.58 42.31 32.00
C GLY A 68 30.38 42.28 33.31
N LYS A 69 31.69 42.01 33.20
CA LYS A 69 32.63 41.83 34.32
C LYS A 69 33.37 43.15 34.60
N ASP A 70 33.43 43.58 35.85
CA ASP A 70 34.07 44.84 36.26
C ASP A 70 35.60 44.81 36.19
N GLY A 71 36.21 45.93 35.77
CA GLY A 71 37.66 46.17 35.80
C GLY A 71 38.04 47.24 36.82
N VAL A 72 39.10 46.99 37.58
CA VAL A 72 39.61 47.79 38.72
C VAL A 72 40.88 48.58 38.34
N GLY A 73 41.06 49.80 38.87
CA GLY A 73 42.36 50.52 38.88
C GLY A 73 42.37 51.75 39.81
N LEU A 74 43.41 51.89 40.65
CA LEU A 74 43.58 52.68 41.90
C LEU A 74 44.34 54.06 41.69
N PRO A 75 44.94 54.77 42.69
CA PRO A 75 44.36 55.86 43.53
C PRO A 75 45.24 57.15 43.73
N GLY A 76 44.75 58.14 44.52
CA GLY A 76 45.50 59.20 45.25
C GLY A 76 45.32 60.64 44.71
N SER A 77 45.25 61.76 45.47
CA SER A 77 45.62 62.16 46.85
C SER A 77 44.80 63.39 47.32
N ALA A 78 44.87 63.75 48.61
CA ALA A 78 44.05 64.77 49.30
C ALA A 78 44.54 66.23 49.21
N GLY A 79 43.64 67.21 49.44
CA GLY A 79 43.98 68.60 49.78
C GLY A 79 42.80 69.59 49.77
N PRO A 80 42.85 70.74 50.48
CA PRO A 80 41.72 71.27 51.24
C PRO A 80 41.06 72.58 50.71
N ARG A 81 39.87 72.84 51.28
CA ARG A 81 39.17 74.12 51.59
C ARG A 81 39.14 75.28 50.56
N GLY A 82 37.91 75.72 50.25
CA GLY A 82 37.60 77.10 49.80
C GLY A 82 36.22 77.18 49.16
N ARG A 83 35.35 78.08 49.64
CA ARG A 83 33.97 78.31 49.13
C ARG A 83 34.00 78.87 47.71
N ASP A 84 32.90 78.72 46.97
CA ASP A 84 32.30 79.76 46.12
C ASP A 84 30.92 79.36 45.58
N GLY A 85 30.13 80.37 45.19
CA GLY A 85 29.03 80.35 44.21
C GLY A 85 27.85 79.40 44.42
N ARG A 86 26.62 79.93 44.52
CA ARG A 86 25.43 79.12 44.19
C ARG A 86 25.44 78.87 42.69
N ASP A 87 25.81 77.65 42.29
CA ASP A 87 25.73 77.21 40.91
C ASP A 87 24.26 77.16 40.45
N GLY A 88 24.02 77.63 39.22
CA GLY A 88 22.70 77.61 38.58
C GLY A 88 22.16 76.19 38.46
N GLN A 89 20.83 76.04 38.55
CA GLN A 89 20.17 74.75 38.35
C GLN A 89 20.64 74.10 37.05
N HIS A 90 21.17 72.88 37.14
CA HIS A 90 21.48 72.08 35.96
C HIS A 90 20.24 71.90 35.10
N GLY A 91 20.38 72.10 33.78
CA GLY A 91 19.33 71.79 32.82
C GLY A 91 18.91 70.33 32.94
N ALA A 92 17.61 70.06 32.76
CA ALA A 92 17.09 68.70 32.82
C ALA A 92 17.87 67.76 31.88
N PRO A 93 18.19 66.52 32.30
CA PRO A 93 18.83 65.53 31.43
C PRO A 93 18.06 65.40 30.10
N GLY A 94 18.80 65.36 28.98
CA GLY A 94 18.20 65.16 27.67
C GLY A 94 17.39 63.85 27.60
N PRO A 95 16.34 63.78 26.76
CA PRO A 95 15.53 62.57 26.63
C PRO A 95 16.40 61.40 26.21
N LYS A 96 16.15 60.23 26.82
CA LYS A 96 16.83 58.97 26.48
C LYS A 96 16.64 58.68 24.99
N GLY A 97 17.72 58.36 24.28
CA GLY A 97 17.67 58.01 22.85
C GLY A 97 16.72 56.83 22.59
N SER A 98 16.04 56.87 21.43
CA SER A 98 15.10 55.82 21.02
C SER A 98 15.80 54.48 20.89
N ALA A 99 15.09 53.39 21.20
CA ALA A 99 15.59 52.04 21.03
C ALA A 99 16.01 51.78 19.58
N GLY A 100 17.15 51.11 19.38
CA GLY A 100 17.63 50.73 18.06
C GLY A 100 16.64 49.81 17.35
N SER A 101 16.55 49.91 16.02
CA SER A 101 15.67 49.06 15.22
C SER A 101 16.04 47.58 15.34
N GLN A 102 15.03 46.71 15.32
CA GLN A 102 15.23 45.27 15.33
C GLN A 102 16.03 44.85 14.08
N GLY A 103 17.05 44.01 14.27
CA GLY A 103 17.85 43.47 13.18
C GLY A 103 17.02 42.63 12.19
N PRO A 104 17.48 42.49 10.93
CA PRO A 104 16.76 41.72 9.92
C PRO A 104 16.63 40.24 10.34
N ARG A 105 15.52 39.61 9.93
CA ARG A 105 15.30 38.18 10.13
C ARG A 105 16.37 37.39 9.36
N GLY A 106 17.01 36.42 10.02
CA GLY A 106 17.99 35.55 9.37
C GLY A 106 17.38 34.73 8.23
N ASP A 107 18.18 34.48 7.19
CA ASP A 107 17.77 33.73 6.01
C ASP A 107 17.33 32.29 6.35
N HIS A 108 16.46 31.72 5.51
CA HIS A 108 16.04 30.33 5.67
C HIS A 108 17.21 29.39 5.40
N GLY A 109 17.41 28.40 6.27
CA GLY A 109 18.41 27.36 6.07
C GLY A 109 18.17 26.60 4.77
N ILE A 110 19.26 26.26 4.07
CA ILE A 110 19.22 25.52 2.81
C ILE A 110 18.60 24.15 3.05
N ARG A 111 17.65 23.73 2.21
CA ARG A 111 17.08 22.37 2.28
C ARG A 111 18.20 21.35 2.07
N GLY A 112 18.29 20.36 2.97
CA GLY A 112 19.24 19.26 2.83
C GLY A 112 19.03 18.48 1.52
N PRO A 113 20.06 17.79 1.00
CA PRO A 113 19.94 17.00 -0.21
C PRO A 113 18.90 15.88 -0.04
N PRO A 114 18.25 15.43 -1.12
CA PRO A 114 17.42 14.23 -1.09
C PRO A 114 18.19 13.03 -0.52
N GLY A 115 17.54 12.22 0.32
CA GLY A 115 18.14 10.98 0.82
C GLY A 115 18.44 9.99 -0.32
N PRO A 116 19.35 9.02 -0.10
CA PRO A 116 19.68 8.01 -1.10
C PRO A 116 18.43 7.22 -1.53
N LYS A 117 18.39 6.75 -2.79
CA LYS A 117 17.32 5.90 -3.35
C LYS A 117 17.35 4.51 -2.69
N SER A 118 16.97 4.40 -1.43
CA SER A 118 16.89 3.14 -0.67
C SER A 118 15.47 2.57 -0.65
N GLY A 119 14.78 2.60 -1.79
CA GLY A 119 13.41 2.13 -1.93
C GLY A 119 13.36 0.74 -2.56
N GLY A 120 12.77 -0.21 -1.84
CA GLY A 120 12.43 -1.53 -2.35
C GLY A 120 11.28 -2.11 -1.54
N VAL A 121 10.43 -2.90 -2.17
CA VAL A 121 9.29 -3.53 -1.50
C VAL A 121 9.25 -5.02 -1.80
N GLN A 122 8.94 -5.82 -0.77
CA GLN A 122 8.80 -7.26 -0.89
C GLN A 122 7.34 -7.71 -0.80
N TYR A 123 6.94 -8.64 -1.64
CA TYR A 123 5.64 -9.31 -1.58
C TYR A 123 5.78 -10.81 -1.79
N ILE A 124 4.74 -11.55 -1.44
CA ILE A 124 4.65 -12.99 -1.69
C ILE A 124 3.69 -13.18 -2.85
N ARG A 125 4.12 -13.94 -3.85
CA ARG A 125 3.29 -14.43 -4.95
C ARG A 125 2.86 -15.84 -4.60
N TRP A 126 1.59 -15.98 -4.24
CA TRP A 126 1.03 -17.26 -3.83
C TRP A 126 0.57 -18.06 -5.05
N GLY A 127 0.83 -19.36 -5.07
CA GLY A 127 0.49 -20.25 -6.18
C GLY A 127 1.51 -20.26 -7.33
N ARG A 128 2.65 -19.57 -7.20
CA ARG A 128 3.72 -19.52 -8.21
C ARG A 128 5.09 -19.63 -7.56
N SER A 129 6.03 -20.29 -8.21
CA SER A 129 7.45 -20.35 -7.78
C SER A 129 8.35 -19.30 -8.44
N THR A 130 7.78 -18.42 -9.28
CA THR A 130 8.51 -17.38 -10.03
C THR A 130 7.93 -15.99 -9.82
N CYS A 131 8.77 -14.96 -9.93
CA CYS A 131 8.34 -13.57 -9.88
C CYS A 131 8.02 -13.00 -11.28
N PRO A 132 7.13 -12.00 -11.39
CA PRO A 132 6.95 -11.18 -12.59
C PRO A 132 8.26 -10.48 -13.00
N SER A 133 8.37 -10.06 -14.26
CA SER A 133 9.63 -9.64 -14.88
C SER A 133 10.33 -8.43 -14.24
N ASP A 134 9.57 -7.51 -13.63
CA ASP A 134 10.08 -6.33 -12.94
C ASP A 134 10.46 -6.58 -11.47
N ALA A 135 10.17 -7.78 -10.95
CA ALA A 135 10.50 -8.20 -9.61
C ALA A 135 11.61 -9.27 -9.61
N LYS A 136 12.52 -9.18 -8.63
CA LYS A 136 13.58 -10.16 -8.41
C LYS A 136 13.10 -11.24 -7.47
N LEU A 137 13.35 -12.51 -7.80
CA LEU A 137 13.13 -13.62 -6.89
C LEU A 137 14.12 -13.52 -5.72
N VAL A 138 13.59 -13.45 -4.49
CA VAL A 138 14.39 -13.52 -3.26
C VAL A 138 14.58 -14.99 -2.89
N TYR A 139 13.48 -15.73 -2.78
CA TYR A 139 13.46 -17.18 -2.66
C TYR A 139 12.11 -17.73 -3.10
N LYS A 140 12.07 -19.03 -3.38
CA LYS A 140 10.84 -19.78 -3.61
C LYS A 140 10.64 -20.85 -2.54
N GLY A 141 9.42 -21.32 -2.43
CA GLY A 141 8.98 -22.08 -1.29
C GLY A 141 7.69 -22.86 -1.51
N ARG A 142 7.22 -23.45 -0.41
CA ARG A 142 5.89 -24.03 -0.29
C ARG A 142 5.08 -23.20 0.69
N VAL A 143 3.79 -23.05 0.41
CA VAL A 143 2.89 -22.41 1.36
C VAL A 143 2.74 -23.34 2.56
N GLY A 144 2.92 -22.79 3.75
CA GLY A 144 2.73 -23.46 5.01
C GLY A 144 1.64 -22.81 5.84
N GLY A 145 1.01 -23.60 6.70
CA GLY A 145 0.02 -23.14 7.65
C GLY A 145 -0.26 -24.20 8.72
N GLU A 146 -1.32 -23.97 9.49
CA GLU A 146 -1.79 -24.92 10.50
C GLU A 146 -2.71 -25.97 9.87
N HIS A 147 -2.72 -27.18 10.45
CA HIS A 147 -3.61 -28.26 10.01
C HIS A 147 -5.07 -27.82 10.09
N TYR A 148 -5.89 -28.20 9.11
CA TYR A 148 -7.30 -27.78 9.03
C TYR A 148 -8.13 -28.19 10.25
N SER A 149 -7.82 -29.35 10.87
CA SER A 149 -8.54 -29.86 12.04
C SER A 149 -8.03 -29.35 13.39
N HIS A 150 -6.88 -28.66 13.42
CA HIS A 150 -6.32 -28.14 14.67
C HIS A 150 -6.99 -26.80 15.03
N THR A 151 -7.25 -26.62 16.32
CA THR A 151 -7.96 -25.45 16.88
C THR A 151 -7.02 -24.35 17.38
N GLY A 152 -5.71 -24.62 17.45
CA GLY A 152 -4.68 -23.69 17.91
C GLY A 152 -3.43 -23.78 17.05
N GLY A 153 -2.61 -22.73 17.07
CA GLY A 153 -1.42 -22.61 16.22
C GLY A 153 -1.34 -21.25 15.52
N GLY A 154 -0.65 -21.22 14.36
CA GLY A 154 -0.54 -20.03 13.53
C GLY A 154 -1.80 -19.79 12.68
N SER A 155 -2.29 -18.55 12.63
CA SER A 155 -3.47 -18.17 11.83
C SER A 155 -3.13 -17.67 10.42
N ASN A 156 -1.85 -17.46 10.12
CA ASN A 156 -1.39 -16.94 8.84
C ASN A 156 -0.76 -18.03 7.98
N TYR A 157 -0.97 -17.94 6.67
CA TYR A 157 -0.15 -18.66 5.72
C TYR A 157 1.24 -18.02 5.64
N VAL A 158 2.27 -18.86 5.50
CA VAL A 158 3.67 -18.46 5.37
C VAL A 158 4.29 -19.08 4.13
N CYS A 159 5.27 -18.41 3.53
CA CYS A 159 6.05 -19.00 2.44
C CYS A 159 7.30 -19.66 3.03
N LEU A 160 7.29 -20.98 3.15
CA LEU A 160 8.41 -21.75 3.69
C LEU A 160 9.46 -21.95 2.60
N THR A 161 10.72 -21.59 2.87
CA THR A 161 11.83 -21.84 1.94
C THR A 161 11.98 -23.33 1.62
N GLU A 162 12.31 -23.65 0.38
CA GLU A 162 12.68 -25.03 -0.02
C GLU A 162 13.99 -25.51 0.64
N ASN A 163 14.77 -24.60 1.25
CA ASN A 163 16.07 -24.89 1.86
C ASN A 163 16.09 -24.51 3.36
N PRO A 164 15.37 -25.25 4.23
CA PRO A 164 15.36 -24.96 5.67
C PRO A 164 16.73 -25.24 6.31
N LYS A 165 17.09 -24.45 7.33
CA LYS A 165 18.27 -24.67 8.17
C LYS A 165 17.83 -24.80 9.62
N TYR A 166 18.35 -25.82 10.30
CA TYR A 166 18.06 -26.09 11.71
C TYR A 166 19.32 -25.85 12.53
N ALA A 167 19.21 -25.08 13.62
CA ALA A 167 20.33 -24.81 14.52
C ALA A 167 20.49 -25.92 15.56
N SER A 168 19.43 -26.15 16.35
CA SER A 168 19.33 -27.22 17.34
C SER A 168 18.01 -27.95 17.14
N TYR A 169 18.04 -29.26 17.01
CA TYR A 169 16.86 -30.07 16.77
C TYR A 169 17.00 -31.46 17.40
N THR A 170 15.87 -32.04 17.76
CA THR A 170 15.74 -33.47 18.01
C THR A 170 15.01 -34.10 16.83
N ASN A 171 15.25 -35.38 16.58
CA ASN A 171 14.50 -36.14 15.57
C ASN A 171 13.24 -36.79 16.16
N THR A 172 12.76 -36.27 17.30
CA THR A 172 11.58 -36.76 18.02
C THR A 172 10.41 -35.81 17.80
N LEU A 173 9.25 -36.36 17.43
CA LEU A 173 8.03 -35.58 17.37
C LEU A 173 7.53 -35.34 18.81
N GLU A 174 7.70 -34.12 19.29
CA GLU A 174 7.23 -33.72 20.61
C GLU A 174 5.70 -33.56 20.62
N LYS A 175 5.05 -34.15 21.62
CA LYS A 175 3.57 -34.17 21.72
C LYS A 175 2.95 -32.82 22.12
N VAL A 176 3.77 -31.85 22.54
CA VAL A 176 3.34 -30.54 23.01
C VAL A 176 4.10 -29.46 22.23
N SER A 177 3.83 -29.37 20.93
CA SER A 177 4.49 -28.41 20.04
C SER A 177 3.48 -27.83 19.05
N ALA A 178 3.79 -26.62 18.56
CA ALA A 178 3.12 -26.09 17.38
C ALA A 178 3.65 -26.80 16.13
N PHE A 179 2.78 -27.03 15.17
CA PHE A 179 3.13 -27.75 13.96
C PHE A 179 3.01 -26.84 12.73
N MET A 180 3.74 -27.17 11.69
CA MET A 180 3.72 -26.44 10.41
C MET A 180 3.45 -27.48 9.32
N PHE A 181 2.35 -27.30 8.60
CA PHE A 181 1.90 -28.19 7.54
C PHE A 181 1.99 -27.48 6.19
N GLY A 182 2.24 -28.23 5.12
CA GLY A 182 2.09 -27.71 3.76
C GLY A 182 0.63 -27.37 3.47
N ALA A 183 0.40 -26.37 2.63
CA ALA A 183 -0.93 -26.02 2.15
C ALA A 183 -1.28 -26.75 0.86
N GLU A 184 -2.51 -27.23 0.75
CA GLU A 184 -3.06 -27.95 -0.40
C GLU A 184 -4.23 -27.18 -1.03
N TYR A 185 -4.37 -27.27 -2.35
CA TYR A 185 -5.54 -26.71 -3.02
C TYR A 185 -6.77 -27.62 -2.84
N GLU A 186 -7.87 -27.04 -2.38
CA GLU A 186 -9.16 -27.71 -2.22
C GLU A 186 -10.14 -27.24 -3.29
N LEU A 187 -9.87 -27.65 -4.53
CA LEU A 187 -10.58 -27.22 -5.75
C LEU A 187 -11.38 -28.35 -6.41
N SER A 188 -11.88 -29.30 -5.60
CA SER A 188 -12.63 -30.48 -6.08
C SER A 188 -13.94 -30.11 -6.79
N SER A 189 -14.52 -31.07 -7.52
CA SER A 189 -15.68 -30.92 -8.43
C SER A 189 -16.99 -30.44 -7.80
N GLY A 190 -17.03 -30.21 -6.48
CA GLY A 190 -18.17 -29.61 -5.77
C GLY A 190 -18.09 -28.09 -5.63
N HIS A 191 -16.93 -27.48 -5.92
CA HIS A 191 -16.70 -26.03 -5.85
C HIS A 191 -16.25 -25.52 -7.22
N ALA A 192 -16.71 -24.33 -7.63
CA ALA A 192 -16.28 -23.76 -8.89
C ALA A 192 -14.78 -23.47 -8.82
N ASN A 193 -13.98 -24.18 -9.62
CA ASN A 193 -12.55 -23.95 -9.75
C ASN A 193 -12.35 -22.72 -10.67
N PRO A 194 -11.87 -21.59 -10.13
CA PRO A 194 -11.70 -20.38 -10.94
C PRO A 194 -10.49 -20.44 -11.90
N PHE A 195 -9.61 -21.44 -11.76
CA PHE A 195 -8.34 -21.54 -12.46
C PHE A 195 -8.41 -22.37 -13.75
N ASN A 196 -9.30 -21.99 -14.66
CA ASN A 196 -9.42 -22.53 -16.02
C ASN A 196 -9.44 -24.08 -16.10
N LYS A 197 -10.05 -24.72 -15.11
CA LYS A 197 -10.18 -26.19 -14.96
C LYS A 197 -8.87 -26.98 -14.83
N GLN A 198 -7.77 -26.35 -14.39
CA GLN A 198 -6.58 -27.11 -13.99
C GLN A 198 -6.91 -28.07 -12.84
N ASN A 199 -6.45 -29.33 -12.93
CA ASN A 199 -6.57 -30.26 -11.81
C ASN A 199 -5.48 -29.95 -10.76
N LEU A 200 -5.82 -29.05 -9.84
CA LEU A 200 -4.95 -28.62 -8.76
C LEU A 200 -5.31 -29.27 -7.42
N HIS A 201 -6.46 -29.94 -7.34
CA HIS A 201 -6.94 -30.51 -6.09
C HIS A 201 -5.92 -31.48 -5.48
N ASN A 202 -5.69 -31.37 -4.16
CA ASN A 202 -4.70 -32.10 -3.37
C ASN A 202 -3.24 -31.84 -3.76
N HIS A 203 -2.95 -30.88 -4.64
CA HIS A 203 -1.57 -30.48 -4.87
C HIS A 203 -1.13 -29.45 -3.83
N ASP A 204 0.10 -29.62 -3.32
CA ASP A 204 0.78 -28.56 -2.60
C ASP A 204 0.84 -27.25 -3.38
N VAL A 205 0.76 -26.15 -2.64
CA VAL A 205 0.73 -24.78 -3.14
C VAL A 205 2.15 -24.19 -3.09
N PRO A 206 2.77 -23.80 -4.22
CA PRO A 206 4.05 -23.12 -4.22
C PRO A 206 3.91 -21.63 -3.87
N CYS A 207 5.03 -21.01 -3.51
CA CYS A 207 5.10 -19.57 -3.32
C CYS A 207 6.46 -19.01 -3.74
N ALA A 208 6.47 -17.73 -4.08
CA ALA A 208 7.68 -16.98 -4.40
C ALA A 208 7.68 -15.68 -3.61
N VAL A 209 8.79 -15.39 -2.94
CA VAL A 209 9.03 -14.08 -2.34
C VAL A 209 9.76 -13.22 -3.35
N CYS A 210 9.12 -12.12 -3.71
CA CYS A 210 9.54 -11.22 -4.78
C CYS A 210 9.94 -9.87 -4.20
N PHE A 211 10.97 -9.27 -4.76
CA PHE A 211 11.47 -7.96 -4.39
C PHE A 211 11.49 -7.03 -5.60
N VAL A 212 10.82 -5.89 -5.48
CA VAL A 212 10.78 -4.89 -6.55
C VAL A 212 11.71 -3.73 -6.19
N PRO A 213 12.76 -3.48 -6.99
CA PRO A 213 13.60 -2.32 -6.79
C PRO A 213 12.86 -1.03 -7.18
N ASN A 214 13.11 0.06 -6.47
CA ASN A 214 12.59 1.41 -6.76
C ASN A 214 11.09 1.64 -6.49
N ARG A 215 10.38 0.67 -5.90
CA ARG A 215 9.04 0.85 -5.33
C ARG A 215 9.13 0.66 -3.83
N ASN A 216 8.30 1.33 -3.06
CA ASN A 216 8.45 1.45 -1.61
C ASN A 216 7.18 1.08 -0.83
N THR A 217 6.08 0.80 -1.52
CA THR A 217 4.82 0.38 -0.92
C THR A 217 4.21 -0.80 -1.67
N LYS A 218 3.48 -1.64 -0.93
CA LYS A 218 2.67 -2.73 -1.47
C LYS A 218 1.26 -2.66 -0.94
N LEU A 219 0.32 -3.15 -1.73
CA LEU A 219 -1.09 -3.24 -1.38
C LEU A 219 -1.66 -4.52 -2.00
N MET A 220 -2.41 -5.30 -1.22
CA MET A 220 -3.30 -6.33 -1.75
C MET A 220 -4.73 -5.79 -1.66
N ILE A 221 -5.46 -5.81 -2.78
CA ILE A 221 -6.83 -5.33 -2.86
C ILE A 221 -7.73 -6.54 -3.16
N PRO A 222 -8.61 -6.95 -2.23
CA PRO A 222 -9.58 -8.00 -2.48
C PRO A 222 -10.73 -7.50 -3.36
N ALA A 223 -11.44 -8.44 -3.99
CA ALA A 223 -12.59 -8.24 -4.86
C ALA A 223 -12.35 -7.37 -6.11
N THR A 224 -11.10 -7.28 -6.58
CA THR A 224 -10.73 -6.64 -7.85
C THR A 224 -9.49 -7.30 -8.43
N TYR A 225 -9.30 -7.22 -9.75
CA TYR A 225 -8.06 -7.61 -10.43
C TYR A 225 -7.27 -6.39 -10.94
N ASP A 226 -7.77 -5.18 -10.65
CA ASP A 226 -7.21 -3.91 -11.07
C ASP A 226 -6.49 -3.19 -9.93
N CYS A 227 -5.39 -2.53 -10.28
CA CYS A 227 -4.68 -1.64 -9.38
C CYS A 227 -5.16 -0.20 -9.54
N PRO A 228 -5.12 0.64 -8.48
CA PRO A 228 -5.49 2.04 -8.59
C PRO A 228 -4.54 2.79 -9.55
N ALA A 229 -5.00 3.93 -10.08
CA ALA A 229 -4.19 4.74 -10.97
C ALA A 229 -2.82 5.10 -10.35
N GLY A 230 -1.75 4.93 -11.13
CA GLY A 230 -0.37 5.17 -10.70
C GLY A 230 0.23 4.10 -9.78
N TRP A 231 -0.44 2.96 -9.60
CA TRP A 231 0.13 1.75 -9.03
C TRP A 231 0.51 0.76 -10.12
N SER A 232 1.59 0.01 -9.91
CA SER A 232 1.98 -1.10 -10.78
C SER A 232 1.34 -2.38 -10.29
N LYS A 233 0.73 -3.15 -11.19
CA LYS A 233 0.19 -4.48 -10.90
C LYS A 233 1.30 -5.51 -10.96
N GLU A 234 1.56 -6.18 -9.85
CA GLU A 234 2.51 -7.29 -9.78
C GLU A 234 1.87 -8.57 -10.31
N TYR A 235 0.71 -8.90 -9.75
CA TYR A 235 -0.14 -10.00 -10.21
C TYR A 235 -1.56 -9.80 -9.73
N TRP A 236 -2.47 -10.61 -10.27
CA TRP A 236 -3.83 -10.74 -9.77
C TRP A 236 -4.22 -12.21 -9.78
N GLY A 237 -5.31 -12.52 -9.10
CA GLY A 237 -5.92 -13.84 -9.15
C GLY A 237 -7.14 -13.91 -8.24
N TYR A 238 -7.22 -14.94 -7.42
CA TYR A 238 -8.39 -15.22 -6.60
C TYR A 238 -8.05 -15.23 -5.11
N LEU A 239 -8.97 -14.67 -4.32
CA LEU A 239 -8.88 -14.69 -2.88
C LEU A 239 -9.16 -16.12 -2.40
N MET A 240 -8.24 -16.65 -1.59
CA MET A 240 -8.33 -18.01 -1.05
C MET A 240 -8.08 -18.02 0.45
N THR A 241 -8.77 -18.93 1.15
CA THR A 241 -8.60 -19.17 2.58
C THR A 241 -9.17 -20.54 2.96
N GLU A 242 -9.15 -20.85 4.24
CA GLU A 242 -9.71 -22.04 4.87
C GLU A 242 -11.23 -22.21 4.69
N TYR A 243 -11.73 -23.44 4.81
CA TYR A 243 -13.16 -23.71 4.76
C TYR A 243 -13.89 -23.10 5.97
N TYR A 244 -15.06 -22.50 5.74
CA TYR A 244 -15.78 -21.74 6.76
C TYR A 244 -16.19 -22.55 8.00
N ASN A 245 -16.27 -23.88 7.89
CA ASN A 245 -16.66 -24.77 8.99
C ASN A 245 -15.46 -25.40 9.73
N HIS A 246 -14.23 -25.08 9.33
CA HIS A 246 -13.06 -25.53 10.07
C HIS A 246 -12.87 -24.70 11.34
N GLN A 247 -12.36 -25.34 12.39
CA GLN A 247 -12.40 -24.79 13.74
C GLN A 247 -11.28 -23.78 14.03
N SER A 248 -10.42 -23.48 13.05
CA SER A 248 -9.37 -22.47 13.16
C SER A 248 -9.48 -21.42 12.07
N GLN A 249 -9.24 -20.17 12.45
CA GLN A 249 -9.28 -19.04 11.54
C GLN A 249 -7.98 -18.92 10.77
N LYS A 250 -8.08 -18.75 9.45
CA LYS A 250 -6.93 -18.47 8.57
C LYS A 250 -7.09 -17.13 7.87
N GLY A 251 -5.98 -16.43 7.69
CA GLY A 251 -5.94 -15.18 6.94
C GLY A 251 -6.17 -15.40 5.44
N PHE A 252 -6.83 -14.46 4.79
CA PHE A 252 -7.03 -14.48 3.34
C PHE A 252 -5.72 -14.19 2.58
N ILE A 253 -5.44 -14.95 1.53
CA ILE A 253 -4.33 -14.71 0.61
C ILE A 253 -4.81 -14.55 -0.83
N CYS A 254 -4.01 -13.84 -1.63
CA CYS A 254 -4.27 -13.67 -3.05
C CYS A 254 -3.46 -14.71 -3.84
N VAL A 255 -4.12 -15.74 -4.36
CA VAL A 255 -3.47 -16.77 -5.19
C VAL A 255 -3.52 -16.32 -6.64
N ASP A 256 -2.38 -16.40 -7.33
CA ASP A 256 -2.22 -15.97 -8.72
C ASP A 256 -3.25 -16.61 -9.67
N GLN A 257 -3.67 -15.89 -10.71
CA GLN A 257 -4.63 -16.35 -11.73
C GLN A 257 -4.18 -17.64 -12.46
N ASP A 258 -2.87 -17.85 -12.57
CA ASP A 258 -2.26 -18.98 -13.28
C ASP A 258 -1.44 -19.84 -12.30
N PRO A 259 -2.07 -20.38 -11.23
CA PRO A 259 -1.35 -21.10 -10.21
C PRO A 259 -0.75 -22.38 -10.79
N GLU A 260 0.32 -22.87 -10.18
CA GLU A 260 0.95 -24.12 -10.54
C GLU A 260 0.92 -25.10 -9.36
N PRO A 261 0.81 -26.42 -9.61
CA PRO A 261 1.02 -27.41 -8.58
C PRO A 261 2.51 -27.57 -8.30
N VAL A 262 2.87 -27.92 -7.07
CA VAL A 262 4.21 -28.47 -6.85
C VAL A 262 4.32 -29.83 -7.57
N LYS A 263 5.39 -30.03 -8.34
CA LYS A 263 5.57 -31.28 -9.10
C LYS A 263 5.64 -32.48 -8.15
N GLY A 264 4.77 -33.47 -8.38
CA GLY A 264 4.72 -34.72 -7.62
C GLY A 264 3.95 -34.66 -6.29
N SER A 265 3.26 -33.55 -5.97
CA SER A 265 2.57 -33.37 -4.67
C SER A 265 1.13 -33.89 -4.60
N VAL A 266 0.74 -34.89 -5.40
CA VAL A 266 -0.68 -35.29 -5.60
C VAL A 266 -1.32 -36.03 -4.43
N HIS A 267 -0.66 -36.06 -3.27
CA HIS A 267 -1.07 -36.86 -2.13
C HIS A 267 -1.88 -35.98 -1.18
N ASN A 268 -3.10 -36.41 -0.85
CA ASN A 268 -3.92 -35.74 0.15
C ASN A 268 -3.35 -35.98 1.56
N HIS A 269 -2.54 -35.05 2.05
CA HIS A 269 -2.01 -35.06 3.41
C HIS A 269 -2.91 -34.29 4.39
N ASN A 270 -3.94 -33.60 3.89
CA ASN A 270 -4.86 -32.73 4.61
C ASN A 270 -4.12 -31.80 5.59
N GLY A 271 -3.12 -31.07 5.10
CA GLY A 271 -2.34 -30.15 5.92
C GLY A 271 -3.09 -28.86 6.22
N ALA A 272 -2.47 -27.73 5.89
CA ALA A 272 -3.23 -26.51 5.67
C ALA A 272 -3.97 -26.63 4.33
N VAL A 273 -5.08 -25.93 4.15
CA VAL A 273 -5.84 -26.02 2.90
C VAL A 273 -6.30 -24.66 2.39
N LEU A 274 -6.56 -24.58 1.09
CA LEU A 274 -6.99 -23.37 0.39
C LEU A 274 -8.23 -23.64 -0.46
N TYR A 275 -9.34 -23.01 -0.07
CA TYR A 275 -10.59 -22.93 -0.79
C TYR A 275 -10.73 -21.57 -1.48
N GLY A 276 -11.45 -21.55 -2.60
CA GLY A 276 -11.86 -20.30 -3.25
C GLY A 276 -12.86 -19.55 -2.36
N VAL A 277 -12.70 -18.23 -2.25
CA VAL A 277 -13.60 -17.38 -1.46
C VAL A 277 -14.71 -16.84 -2.34
N GLN A 278 -15.96 -17.15 -2.01
CA GLN A 278 -17.12 -16.64 -2.71
C GLN A 278 -17.71 -15.40 -2.02
N GLY A 279 -18.20 -14.46 -2.82
CA GLY A 279 -19.01 -13.35 -2.34
C GLY A 279 -20.37 -13.84 -1.86
N ARG A 280 -20.79 -13.39 -0.68
CA ARG A 280 -22.12 -13.68 -0.12
C ARG A 280 -22.89 -12.40 0.14
N CYS A 281 -23.97 -12.22 -0.59
CA CYS A 281 -25.00 -11.21 -0.40
C CYS A 281 -25.57 -11.22 1.02
N GLY A 282 -26.04 -10.05 1.45
CA GLY A 282 -26.66 -9.82 2.73
C GLY A 282 -26.00 -8.62 3.38
N SER A 283 -24.98 -8.86 4.20
CA SER A 283 -24.11 -7.79 4.69
C SER A 283 -23.19 -7.22 3.61
N LEU A 284 -22.86 -7.99 2.57
CA LEU A 284 -22.33 -7.44 1.32
C LEU A 284 -23.48 -7.06 0.38
N PRO A 285 -23.41 -5.90 -0.29
CA PRO A 285 -24.43 -5.51 -1.25
C PRO A 285 -24.36 -6.41 -2.48
N CYS A 286 -25.52 -6.90 -2.97
CA CYS A 286 -25.61 -7.82 -4.11
C CYS A 286 -25.16 -7.26 -5.47
N LEU A 287 -24.85 -5.96 -5.51
CA LEU A 287 -24.10 -5.31 -6.57
C LEU A 287 -23.17 -4.28 -5.89
N PRO A 288 -21.87 -4.25 -6.22
CA PRO A 288 -21.20 -5.03 -7.27
C PRO A 288 -20.87 -6.48 -6.90
N TYR A 289 -21.09 -6.94 -5.67
CA TYR A 289 -20.75 -8.30 -5.24
C TYR A 289 -21.87 -9.28 -5.59
N VAL A 290 -21.62 -10.17 -6.54
CA VAL A 290 -22.62 -11.17 -6.96
C VAL A 290 -22.50 -12.43 -6.10
N GLU A 291 -23.61 -12.88 -5.53
CA GLU A 291 -23.72 -14.12 -4.76
C GLU A 291 -23.05 -15.30 -5.47
N GLY A 292 -22.23 -16.05 -4.73
CA GLY A 292 -21.62 -17.29 -5.19
C GLY A 292 -20.48 -17.12 -6.18
N ARG A 293 -20.09 -15.88 -6.56
CA ARG A 293 -18.91 -15.66 -7.40
C ARG A 293 -17.63 -15.60 -6.58
N GLU A 294 -16.59 -16.24 -7.08
CA GLU A 294 -15.26 -16.18 -6.50
C GLU A 294 -14.73 -14.74 -6.52
N LEU A 295 -14.26 -14.27 -5.38
CA LEU A 295 -13.69 -12.93 -5.24
C LEU A 295 -12.26 -12.94 -5.80
N THR A 296 -12.00 -12.04 -6.75
CA THR A 296 -10.65 -11.81 -7.25
C THR A 296 -9.81 -11.03 -6.26
N CYS A 297 -8.53 -10.87 -6.54
CA CYS A 297 -7.63 -10.00 -5.79
C CYS A 297 -6.50 -9.49 -6.69
N ALA A 298 -5.95 -8.33 -6.36
CA ALA A 298 -4.80 -7.74 -7.04
C ALA A 298 -3.70 -7.40 -6.03
N VAL A 299 -2.45 -7.72 -6.37
CA VAL A 299 -1.28 -7.26 -5.62
C VAL A 299 -0.59 -6.18 -6.42
N CYS A 300 -0.47 -5.01 -5.81
CA CYS A 300 -0.01 -3.78 -6.42
C CYS A 300 1.16 -3.20 -5.63
N THR A 301 2.04 -2.49 -6.31
CA THR A 301 3.16 -1.76 -5.70
C THR A 301 3.26 -0.34 -6.26
N LYS A 302 3.92 0.53 -5.49
CA LYS A 302 4.19 1.92 -5.87
C LYS A 302 5.48 2.40 -5.22
#